data_AF-A0A8B6BMQ3-F1
#
_entry.id   AF-A0A8B6BMQ3-F1
#
_cell.length_a   1.000
_cell.length_b   1.000
_cell.length_c   1.000
_cell.angle_alpha   90.00
_cell.angle_beta   90.00
_cell.angle_gamma   90.00
#
_symmetry.space_group_name_H-M   'P 1'
#
loop_
_entity.id
_entity.type
_entity.pdbx_description
1 polymer ?
#
loop_
_entity_poly.entity_id
_entity_poly.type
_entity_poly.pdbx_seq_one_letter_code
_entity_poly.pdbx_strand_id
1 'polypeptide(L)'
;MIKCIYIIEGDNTKSVTSELISSKSPEDKDLKAMMFDLTVSMNSFCDKMTTRIDNIETSITKKISDMINKKVDTAIRKLKNEVQKDINKISEKVDDNIITLKDNLKGEIEILRKEVTNATNTITQLPKTTAEMQNRTDTRLNAIIRNLPETRGENIISKVNGLIKDGLILKDVKIKSAERKISRRDNVPGIVLIAFHSSDDDKRKAMEEKLTT
;
A
#
# COMPACT_ATOMS: atom_id res chain seq x y z
N MET A 1 3.97 -1.44 -64.74
CA MET A 1 4.69 -2.11 -65.82
C MET A 1 3.87 -1.99 -67.10
N ILE A 2 3.93 -0.83 -67.77
CA ILE A 2 3.36 -0.67 -69.11
C ILE A 2 4.29 -1.41 -70.05
N LYS A 3 3.91 -2.63 -70.45
CA LYS A 3 4.53 -3.32 -71.56
C LYS A 3 4.14 -2.54 -72.81
N CYS A 4 5.07 -1.74 -73.35
CA CYS A 4 5.02 -1.40 -74.75
C CYS A 4 4.86 -2.72 -75.51
N ILE A 5 3.78 -2.85 -76.27
CA ILE A 5 3.56 -4.01 -77.12
C ILE A 5 4.65 -3.92 -78.20
N TYR A 6 5.76 -4.60 -77.93
CA TYR A 6 6.68 -5.05 -78.96
C TYR A 6 5.89 -6.01 -79.83
N ILE A 7 5.40 -5.52 -80.96
CA ILE A 7 5.13 -6.41 -82.08
C ILE A 7 6.51 -6.73 -82.67
N ILE A 8 7.11 -7.80 -82.13
CA ILE A 8 7.98 -8.82 -82.76
C ILE A 8 8.84 -8.27 -83.92
N GLU A 9 10.17 -8.22 -83.83
CA GLU A 9 11.06 -9.41 -83.86
C GLU A 9 12.32 -9.25 -82.98
N GLY A 10 12.79 -10.38 -82.44
CA GLY A 10 13.87 -10.46 -81.46
C GLY A 10 15.24 -9.98 -81.95
N ASP A 11 16.10 -9.57 -81.01
CA ASP A 11 17.57 -9.36 -81.11
C ASP A 11 18.16 -8.64 -82.34
N ASN A 12 17.34 -8.04 -83.20
CA ASN A 12 17.75 -7.50 -84.50
C ASN A 12 17.56 -5.99 -84.64
N THR A 13 17.67 -5.21 -83.57
CA THR A 13 17.84 -3.75 -83.72
C THR A 13 19.13 -3.38 -84.48
N LYS A 14 20.04 -4.35 -84.68
CA LYS A 14 21.19 -4.22 -85.59
C LYS A 14 20.97 -4.73 -87.02
N SER A 15 19.89 -5.42 -87.36
CA SER A 15 19.77 -6.10 -88.68
C SER A 15 18.74 -5.50 -89.65
N VAL A 16 17.74 -4.74 -89.19
CA VAL A 16 16.73 -4.16 -90.10
C VAL A 16 17.30 -3.05 -90.99
N THR A 17 18.36 -2.36 -90.57
CA THR A 17 19.02 -1.32 -91.39
C THR A 17 19.81 -1.89 -92.57
N SER A 18 20.27 -3.15 -92.49
CA SER A 18 21.10 -3.78 -93.53
C SER A 18 20.31 -4.49 -94.63
N GLU A 19 19.09 -4.95 -94.36
CA GLU A 19 18.32 -5.77 -95.32
C GLU A 19 17.45 -4.97 -96.29
N LEU A 20 17.23 -3.68 -96.03
CA LEU A 20 16.52 -2.81 -96.96
C LEU A 20 17.35 -2.48 -98.24
N ILE A 21 18.63 -2.81 -98.38
CA ILE A 21 19.46 -2.20 -99.45
C ILE A 21 19.42 -2.93 -100.82
N SER A 22 18.67 -4.02 -101.00
CA SER A 22 18.57 -4.72 -102.31
C SER A 22 17.19 -4.58 -102.97
N SER A 23 17.00 -3.60 -103.86
CA SER A 23 15.89 -3.62 -104.83
C SER A 23 16.27 -2.82 -106.10
N LYS A 24 15.81 -3.32 -107.26
CA LYS A 24 16.19 -2.82 -108.60
C LYS A 24 15.21 -1.79 -109.18
N SER A 25 14.03 -1.58 -108.58
CA SER A 25 13.02 -0.60 -109.03
C SER A 25 13.12 0.72 -108.24
N PRO A 26 12.91 1.90 -108.87
CA PRO A 26 12.84 3.20 -108.18
C PRO A 26 11.74 3.26 -107.10
N GLU A 27 10.57 2.68 -107.37
CA GLU A 27 9.41 2.69 -106.46
C GLU A 27 9.71 1.95 -105.14
N ASP A 28 10.50 0.87 -105.20
CA ASP A 28 10.92 0.11 -104.01
C ASP A 28 11.90 0.91 -103.14
N LYS A 29 12.69 1.81 -103.71
CA LYS A 29 13.66 2.62 -102.96
C LYS A 29 12.95 3.68 -102.11
N ASP A 30 11.93 4.31 -102.67
CA ASP A 30 11.14 5.32 -101.97
C ASP A 30 10.31 4.71 -100.83
N LEU A 31 9.70 3.55 -101.07
CA LEU A 31 8.99 2.81 -100.02
C LEU A 31 9.90 2.46 -98.84
N LYS A 32 11.13 2.03 -99.14
CA LYS A 32 12.13 1.68 -98.14
C LYS A 32 12.64 2.89 -97.36
N ALA A 33 12.85 4.03 -98.02
CA ALA A 33 13.19 5.28 -97.35
C ALA A 33 12.07 5.71 -96.38
N MET A 34 10.80 5.65 -96.82
CA MET A 34 9.65 5.94 -95.96
C MET A 34 9.57 5.00 -94.74
N MET A 35 9.82 3.70 -94.93
CA MET A 35 9.85 2.74 -93.82
C MET A 35 10.96 3.05 -92.81
N PHE A 36 12.14 3.45 -93.30
CA PHE A 36 13.25 3.86 -92.45
C PHE A 36 12.88 5.10 -91.62
N ASP A 37 12.37 6.15 -92.25
CA ASP A 37 11.95 7.38 -91.57
C ASP A 37 10.85 7.13 -90.54
N LEU A 38 9.89 6.27 -90.86
CA LEU A 38 8.85 5.84 -89.94
C LEU A 38 9.45 5.11 -88.73
N THR A 39 10.41 4.21 -88.95
CA THR A 39 11.09 3.47 -87.88
C THR A 39 11.83 4.42 -86.94
N VAL A 40 12.57 5.39 -87.49
CA VAL A 40 13.29 6.40 -86.71
C VAL A 40 12.32 7.26 -85.90
N SER A 41 11.22 7.70 -86.53
CA SER A 41 10.18 8.49 -85.87
C SER A 41 9.50 7.72 -84.73
N MET A 42 9.15 6.45 -84.95
CA MET A 42 8.58 5.58 -83.93
C MET A 42 9.53 5.36 -82.75
N ASN A 43 10.83 5.13 -83.01
CA ASN A 43 11.82 4.99 -81.95
C ASN A 43 11.96 6.28 -81.12
N SER A 44 12.04 7.44 -81.78
CA SER A 44 12.08 8.73 -81.08
C SER A 44 10.82 8.99 -80.25
N PHE A 45 9.65 8.59 -80.75
CA PHE A 45 8.41 8.68 -80.02
C PHE A 45 8.42 7.78 -78.78
N CYS A 46 8.86 6.52 -78.92
CA CYS A 46 9.02 5.58 -77.81
C CYS A 46 9.96 6.14 -76.74
N ASP A 47 11.12 6.67 -77.11
CA ASP A 47 12.10 7.24 -76.16
C ASP A 47 11.51 8.43 -75.38
N LYS A 48 10.79 9.31 -76.08
CA LYS A 48 10.08 10.44 -75.46
C LYS A 48 8.99 9.95 -74.51
N MET A 49 8.24 8.91 -74.89
CA MET A 49 7.21 8.33 -74.05
C MET A 49 7.78 7.67 -72.80
N THR A 50 8.85 6.88 -72.93
CA THR A 50 9.58 6.28 -71.81
C THR A 50 10.05 7.36 -70.83
N THR A 51 10.72 8.40 -71.33
CA THR A 51 11.19 9.52 -70.50
C THR A 51 10.04 10.21 -69.76
N ARG A 52 8.90 10.42 -70.42
CA ARG A 52 7.72 11.02 -69.78
C ARG A 52 7.14 10.12 -68.70
N ILE A 53 7.08 8.80 -68.93
CA ILE A 53 6.62 7.82 -67.95
C ILE A 53 7.53 7.83 -66.72
N ASP A 54 8.85 7.77 -66.91
CA ASP A 54 9.82 7.78 -65.81
C ASP A 54 9.71 9.05 -64.94
N ASN A 55 9.51 10.19 -65.59
CA ASN A 55 9.29 11.47 -64.90
C ASN A 55 7.98 11.48 -64.11
N ILE A 56 6.91 10.90 -64.66
CA ILE A 56 5.62 10.75 -63.98
C ILE A 56 5.78 9.82 -62.77
N GLU A 57 6.41 8.66 -62.92
CA GLU A 57 6.64 7.70 -61.84
C GLU A 57 7.43 8.33 -60.70
N THR A 58 8.49 9.07 -61.02
CA THR A 58 9.31 9.79 -60.04
C THR A 58 8.50 10.86 -59.30
N SER A 59 7.74 11.67 -60.05
CA SER A 59 6.92 12.75 -59.47
C SER A 59 5.82 12.22 -58.56
N ILE A 60 5.14 11.15 -58.99
CA ILE A 60 4.08 10.49 -58.20
C ILE A 60 4.67 9.87 -56.94
N THR A 61 5.78 9.14 -57.05
CA THR A 61 6.44 8.50 -55.90
C THR A 61 6.83 9.51 -54.84
N LYS A 62 7.39 10.65 -55.26
CA LYS A 62 7.74 11.76 -54.37
C LYS A 62 6.50 12.33 -53.68
N LYS A 63 5.47 12.67 -54.44
CA LYS A 63 4.24 13.27 -53.91
C LYS A 63 3.51 12.35 -52.93
N ILE A 64 3.45 11.05 -53.23
CA ILE A 64 2.88 10.04 -52.33
C ILE A 64 3.68 9.97 -51.04
N SER A 65 5.01 9.89 -51.13
CA SER A 65 5.88 9.86 -49.96
C SER A 65 5.69 11.09 -49.07
N ASP A 66 5.69 12.29 -49.66
CA ASP A 66 5.48 13.55 -48.94
C ASP A 66 4.12 13.60 -48.24
N MET A 67 3.06 13.15 -48.93
CA MET A 67 1.71 13.11 -48.37
C MET A 67 1.60 12.12 -47.21
N ILE A 68 2.18 10.92 -47.33
CA ILE A 68 2.17 9.90 -46.29
C ILE A 68 2.93 10.41 -45.07
N ASN A 69 4.17 10.87 -45.26
CA ASN A 69 5.02 11.35 -44.17
C ASN A 69 4.33 12.48 -43.40
N LYS A 70 3.78 13.48 -44.10
CA LYS A 70 3.08 14.60 -43.45
C LYS A 70 1.85 14.15 -42.64
N LYS A 71 1.05 13.23 -43.18
CA LYS A 71 -0.14 12.71 -42.48
C LYS A 71 0.25 11.89 -41.25
N VAL A 72 1.22 11.00 -41.39
CA VAL A 72 1.73 10.15 -40.31
C VAL A 72 2.35 11.01 -39.21
N ASP A 73 3.20 11.97 -39.54
CA ASP A 73 3.83 12.87 -38.56
C ASP A 73 2.79 13.68 -37.79
N THR A 74 1.74 14.14 -38.47
CA THR A 74 0.65 14.90 -37.83
C THR A 74 -0.13 14.02 -36.85
N ALA A 75 -0.46 12.79 -37.25
CA ALA A 75 -1.15 11.83 -36.38
C ALA A 75 -0.28 11.46 -35.16
N ILE A 76 1.01 11.16 -35.38
CA ILE A 76 1.96 10.85 -34.31
C ILE A 76 2.08 12.02 -33.33
N ARG A 77 2.20 13.26 -33.82
CA ARG A 77 2.29 14.45 -32.96
C ARG A 77 1.03 14.63 -32.11
N LYS A 78 -0.15 14.40 -32.70
CA LYS A 78 -1.42 14.48 -31.96
C LYS A 78 -1.49 13.43 -30.87
N LEU A 79 -1.20 12.17 -31.19
CA LEU A 79 -1.16 11.08 -30.21
C LEU A 79 -0.15 11.34 -29.09
N LYS A 80 1.05 11.81 -29.43
CA LYS A 80 2.07 12.17 -28.43
C LYS A 80 1.56 13.22 -27.45
N ASN A 81 0.87 14.24 -27.93
CA ASN A 81 0.32 15.30 -27.08
C ASN A 81 -0.83 14.79 -26.19
N GLU A 82 -1.69 13.93 -26.71
CA GLU A 82 -2.78 13.32 -25.94
C GLU A 82 -2.24 12.41 -24.83
N VAL A 83 -1.28 11.54 -25.15
CA VAL A 83 -0.60 10.68 -24.18
C VAL A 83 0.11 11.51 -23.12
N GLN A 84 0.83 12.57 -23.50
CA GLN A 84 1.51 13.44 -22.53
C GLN A 84 0.50 14.13 -21.59
N LYS A 85 -0.65 14.54 -22.10
CA LYS A 85 -1.72 15.12 -21.28
C LYS A 85 -2.25 14.13 -20.26
N ASP A 86 -2.44 12.87 -20.65
CA ASP A 86 -2.94 11.84 -19.74
C ASP A 86 -1.90 11.42 -18.71
N ILE A 87 -0.61 11.36 -19.08
CA ILE A 87 0.50 11.17 -18.15
C ILE A 87 0.49 12.27 -17.07
N ASN A 88 0.36 13.53 -17.47
CA ASN A 88 0.35 14.64 -16.52
C ASN A 88 -0.82 14.53 -15.52
N LYS A 89 -2.03 14.22 -15.99
CA LYS A 89 -3.19 14.01 -15.11
C LYS A 89 -2.98 12.86 -14.12
N ILE A 90 -2.34 11.77 -14.56
CA ILE A 90 -2.04 10.64 -13.69
C ILE A 90 -1.03 11.06 -12.63
N SER A 91 0.02 11.80 -13.02
CA SER A 91 1.02 12.33 -12.09
C SER A 91 0.38 13.20 -11.01
N GLU A 92 -0.46 14.16 -11.41
CA GLU A 92 -1.18 15.05 -10.48
C GLU A 92 -2.02 14.25 -9.48
N LYS A 93 -2.80 13.27 -9.95
CA LYS A 93 -3.60 12.40 -9.07
C LYS A 93 -2.75 11.57 -8.11
N VAL A 94 -1.58 11.10 -8.56
CA VAL A 94 -0.66 10.34 -7.70
C VAL A 94 -0.10 11.24 -6.61
N ASP A 95 0.29 12.46 -6.94
CA ASP A 95 0.79 13.44 -5.97
C ASP A 95 -0.28 13.78 -4.92
N ASP A 96 -1.51 14.04 -5.35
CA ASP A 96 -2.65 14.31 -4.44
C ASP A 96 -2.93 13.13 -3.49
N ASN A 97 -2.88 11.91 -4.02
CA ASN A 97 -3.05 10.70 -3.22
C ASN A 97 -1.92 10.52 -2.20
N ILE A 98 -0.68 10.81 -2.57
CA ILE A 98 0.48 10.74 -1.67
C ILE A 98 0.32 11.75 -0.53
N ILE A 99 -0.10 12.97 -0.83
CA ILE A 99 -0.36 14.01 0.18
C ILE A 99 -1.45 13.54 1.14
N THR A 100 -2.57 13.05 0.60
CA THR A 100 -3.70 12.55 1.42
C THR A 100 -3.28 11.40 2.33
N LEU A 101 -2.53 10.43 1.82
CA LEU A 101 -2.01 9.31 2.62
C LEU A 101 -1.06 9.78 3.72
N LYS A 102 -0.19 10.75 3.42
CA LYS A 102 0.75 11.32 4.40
C LYS A 102 0.00 12.01 5.54
N ASP A 103 -1.03 12.78 5.23
CA ASP A 103 -1.83 13.49 6.23
C ASP A 103 -2.62 12.53 7.12
N ASN A 104 -3.24 11.50 6.52
CA ASN A 104 -3.93 10.45 7.26
C ASN A 104 -2.98 9.71 8.21
N LEU A 105 -1.82 9.26 7.72
CA LEU A 105 -0.82 8.58 8.54
C LEU A 105 -0.31 9.46 9.69
N LYS A 106 -0.12 10.76 9.45
CA LYS A 106 0.26 11.70 10.50
C LYS A 106 -0.82 11.79 11.58
N GLY A 107 -2.09 11.82 11.19
CA GLY A 107 -3.23 11.80 12.11
C GLY A 107 -3.28 10.54 12.98
N GLU A 108 -3.15 9.37 12.35
CA GLU A 108 -3.15 8.07 13.05
C GLU A 108 -1.96 7.94 14.03
N ILE A 109 -0.77 8.39 13.63
CA ILE A 109 0.41 8.40 14.52
C ILE A 109 0.17 9.28 15.74
N GLU A 110 -0.47 10.44 15.60
CA GLU A 110 -0.79 11.31 16.72
C GLU A 110 -1.82 10.72 17.67
N ILE A 111 -2.81 9.97 17.15
CA ILE A 111 -3.76 9.21 17.97
C ILE A 111 -3.02 8.14 18.78
N LEU A 112 -2.22 7.30 18.11
CA LEU A 112 -1.44 6.25 18.76
C LEU A 112 -0.48 6.80 19.83
N ARG A 113 0.19 7.93 19.55
CA ARG A 113 1.05 8.62 20.53
C ARG A 113 0.29 9.00 21.79
N LYS A 114 -0.93 9.54 21.67
CA LYS A 114 -1.78 9.90 22.81
C LYS A 114 -2.21 8.66 23.60
N GLU A 115 -2.63 7.60 22.92
CA GLU A 115 -3.02 6.34 23.57
C GLU A 115 -1.87 5.72 24.37
N VAL A 116 -0.68 5.64 23.76
CA VAL A 116 0.53 5.14 24.44
C VAL A 116 0.92 6.02 25.63
N THR A 117 0.82 7.34 25.48
CA THR A 117 1.10 8.28 26.59
C THR A 117 0.13 8.05 27.76
N ASN A 118 -1.16 7.90 27.47
CA ASN A 118 -2.18 7.63 28.48
C ASN A 118 -1.93 6.30 29.19
N ALA A 119 -1.66 5.23 28.44
CA ALA A 119 -1.35 3.92 29.01
C ALA A 119 -0.10 3.96 29.89
N THR A 120 0.95 4.67 29.46
CA THR A 120 2.18 4.86 30.23
C THR A 120 1.89 5.59 31.54
N ASN A 121 1.07 6.63 31.51
CA ASN A 121 0.67 7.37 32.71
C ASN A 121 -0.13 6.50 33.70
N THR A 122 -1.02 5.64 33.21
CA THR A 122 -1.73 4.68 34.07
C THR A 122 -0.75 3.70 34.72
N ILE A 123 0.20 3.16 33.95
CA ILE A 123 1.20 2.21 34.47
C ILE A 123 2.13 2.87 35.50
N THR A 124 2.56 4.11 35.28
CA THR A 124 3.44 4.81 36.23
C THR A 124 2.76 5.14 37.55
N GLN A 125 1.43 5.24 37.57
CA GLN A 125 0.63 5.41 38.79
C GLN A 125 0.35 4.10 39.54
N LEU A 126 0.63 2.94 38.94
CA LEU A 126 0.53 1.67 39.64
C LEU A 126 1.67 1.54 40.67
N PRO A 127 1.39 0.96 41.85
CA PRO A 127 2.43 0.63 42.81
C PRO A 127 3.45 -0.32 42.17
N LYS A 128 4.73 0.02 42.25
CA LYS A 128 5.84 -0.65 41.55
C LYS A 128 6.48 -1.76 42.36
N THR A 129 6.17 -1.83 43.65
CA THR A 129 6.70 -2.85 44.55
C THR A 129 5.59 -3.47 45.39
N THR A 130 5.82 -4.73 45.80
CA THR A 130 4.97 -5.40 46.78
C THR A 130 4.88 -4.60 48.07
N ALA A 131 5.95 -3.93 48.49
CA ALA A 131 5.98 -3.07 49.66
C ALA A 131 5.06 -1.84 49.54
N GLU A 132 4.98 -1.20 48.37
CA GLU A 132 4.05 -0.08 48.11
C GLU A 132 2.58 -0.54 48.13
N MET A 133 2.30 -1.73 47.58
CA MET A 133 0.96 -2.34 47.67
C MET A 133 0.59 -2.69 49.11
N GLN A 134 1.53 -3.27 49.86
CA GLN A 134 1.37 -3.62 51.28
C GLN A 134 1.08 -2.37 52.10
N ASN A 135 1.90 -1.32 51.97
CA ASN A 135 1.74 -0.05 52.68
C ASN A 135 0.38 0.60 52.42
N ARG A 136 -0.13 0.57 51.18
CA ARG A 136 -1.50 1.07 50.87
C ARG A 136 -2.57 0.25 51.58
N THR A 137 -2.43 -1.06 51.61
CA THR A 137 -3.39 -1.97 52.25
C THR A 137 -3.38 -1.80 53.77
N ASP A 138 -2.20 -1.74 54.37
CA ASP A 138 -1.99 -1.52 55.81
C ASP A 138 -2.53 -0.16 56.25
N THR A 139 -2.33 0.89 55.44
CA THR A 139 -2.87 2.23 55.72
C THR A 139 -4.40 2.24 55.73
N ARG A 140 -5.04 1.56 54.77
CA ARG A 140 -6.51 1.43 54.71
C ARG A 140 -7.04 0.62 55.90
N LEU A 141 -6.39 -0.49 56.22
CA LEU A 141 -6.77 -1.34 57.35
C LEU A 141 -6.64 -0.58 58.68
N ASN A 142 -5.56 0.17 58.87
CA ASN A 142 -5.34 0.99 60.06
C ASN A 142 -6.39 2.11 60.21
N ALA A 143 -6.80 2.75 59.11
CA ALA A 143 -7.89 3.73 59.14
C ALA A 143 -9.23 3.10 59.54
N ILE A 144 -9.53 1.90 59.04
CA ILE A 144 -10.74 1.14 59.41
C ILE A 144 -10.73 0.78 60.90
N ILE A 145 -9.61 0.27 61.42
CA ILE A 145 -9.47 -0.12 62.84
C ILE A 145 -9.61 1.10 63.76
N ARG A 146 -9.03 2.26 63.40
CA ARG A 146 -9.08 3.49 64.21
C ARG A 146 -10.45 4.14 64.24
N ASN A 147 -11.24 4.01 63.17
CA ASN A 147 -12.58 4.59 63.09
C ASN A 147 -13.69 3.69 63.68
N LEU A 148 -13.32 2.62 64.40
CA LEU A 148 -14.30 1.82 65.13
C LEU A 148 -14.83 2.59 66.34
N PRO A 149 -16.17 2.73 66.50
CA PRO A 149 -16.77 3.49 67.59
C PRO A 149 -16.37 2.93 68.97
N GLU A 150 -16.09 3.83 69.91
CA GLU A 150 -15.55 3.51 71.25
C GLU A 150 -16.66 3.43 72.32
N THR A 151 -17.75 2.72 72.05
CA THR A 151 -18.84 2.59 73.02
C THR A 151 -18.58 1.51 74.07
N ARG A 152 -18.80 1.86 75.35
CA ARG A 152 -18.54 1.01 76.51
C ARG A 152 -19.58 -0.13 76.58
N GLY A 153 -19.11 -1.38 76.51
CA GLY A 153 -19.95 -2.59 76.67
C GLY A 153 -20.17 -3.40 75.39
N GLU A 154 -19.63 -2.98 74.24
CA GLU A 154 -19.73 -3.78 73.02
C GLU A 154 -18.72 -4.95 73.00
N ASN A 155 -19.14 -6.10 72.46
CA ASN A 155 -18.27 -7.25 72.24
C ASN A 155 -17.35 -6.98 71.03
N ILE A 156 -16.21 -6.36 71.31
CA ILE A 156 -15.17 -5.99 70.33
C ILE A 156 -14.73 -7.20 69.51
N ILE A 157 -14.69 -8.39 70.11
CA ILE A 157 -14.29 -9.64 69.44
C ILE A 157 -15.26 -9.98 68.31
N SER A 158 -16.57 -9.90 68.53
CA SER A 158 -17.57 -10.19 67.50
C SER A 158 -17.52 -9.20 66.32
N LYS A 159 -17.26 -7.91 66.57
CA LYS A 159 -17.14 -6.90 65.51
C LYS A 159 -15.81 -7.02 64.74
N VAL A 160 -14.69 -7.23 65.43
CA VAL A 160 -13.39 -7.45 64.78
C VAL A 160 -13.44 -8.74 63.95
N ASN A 161 -14.05 -9.80 64.48
CA ASN A 161 -14.28 -11.03 63.70
C ASN A 161 -15.19 -10.80 62.50
N GLY A 162 -16.28 -10.03 62.63
CA GLY A 162 -17.14 -9.66 61.51
C GLY A 162 -16.41 -8.86 60.44
N LEU A 163 -15.64 -7.84 60.83
CA LEU A 163 -14.88 -6.99 59.92
C LEU A 163 -13.69 -7.70 59.26
N ILE A 164 -13.03 -8.63 59.95
CA ILE A 164 -11.97 -9.46 59.36
C ILE A 164 -12.59 -10.49 58.41
N LYS A 165 -13.73 -11.08 58.76
CA LYS A 165 -14.43 -12.05 57.92
C LYS A 165 -15.03 -11.43 56.66
N ASP A 166 -15.63 -10.25 56.80
CA ASP A 166 -16.29 -9.52 55.71
C ASP A 166 -15.31 -8.65 54.90
N GLY A 167 -14.26 -8.11 55.55
CA GLY A 167 -13.32 -7.16 54.95
C GLY A 167 -12.00 -7.75 54.43
N LEU A 168 -11.54 -8.91 54.93
CA LEU A 168 -10.27 -9.51 54.51
C LEU A 168 -10.41 -10.83 53.73
N ILE A 169 -11.62 -11.41 53.59
CA ILE A 169 -11.86 -12.70 52.90
C ILE A 169 -10.80 -13.76 53.28
N LEU A 170 -10.36 -13.78 54.55
CA LEU A 170 -9.43 -14.78 55.05
C LEU A 170 -10.25 -16.01 55.44
N LYS A 171 -10.62 -16.82 54.44
CA LYS A 171 -11.56 -17.95 54.62
C LYS A 171 -11.13 -18.97 55.69
N ASP A 172 -9.85 -18.97 56.11
CA ASP A 172 -9.29 -20.02 56.97
C ASP A 172 -8.53 -19.51 58.21
N VAL A 173 -8.64 -18.23 58.60
CA VAL A 173 -7.92 -17.71 59.78
C VAL A 173 -8.81 -17.75 61.02
N LYS A 174 -8.56 -18.70 61.93
CA LYS A 174 -9.25 -18.80 63.23
C LYS A 174 -8.59 -17.89 64.28
N ILE A 175 -9.35 -16.92 64.79
CA ILE A 175 -8.90 -15.99 65.84
C ILE A 175 -9.17 -16.61 67.22
N LYS A 176 -8.15 -16.68 68.06
CA LYS A 176 -8.20 -17.23 69.43
C LYS A 176 -8.72 -16.19 70.43
N SER A 177 -8.26 -14.94 70.32
CA SER A 177 -8.77 -13.84 71.13
C SER A 177 -8.50 -12.50 70.45
N ALA A 178 -9.32 -11.49 70.76
CA ALA A 178 -9.05 -10.11 70.40
C ALA A 178 -9.32 -9.23 71.63
N GLU A 179 -8.30 -8.52 72.11
CA GLU A 179 -8.41 -7.68 73.29
C GLU A 179 -8.03 -6.24 72.94
N ARG A 180 -8.88 -5.28 73.26
CA ARG A 180 -8.55 -3.87 73.14
C ARG A 180 -7.92 -3.39 74.44
N LYS A 181 -6.64 -3.02 74.39
CA LYS A 181 -6.00 -2.26 75.47
C LYS A 181 -6.31 -0.78 75.29
N ILE A 182 -7.18 -0.28 76.16
CA ILE A 182 -7.51 1.15 76.23
C ILE A 182 -6.30 1.87 76.84
N SER A 183 -5.77 2.88 76.16
CA SER A 183 -4.74 3.73 76.75
C SER A 183 -5.34 4.56 77.88
N ARG A 184 -4.66 4.61 79.03
CA ARG A 184 -5.06 5.46 80.17
C ARG A 184 -4.67 6.93 80.02
N ARG A 185 -4.08 7.30 78.88
CA ARG A 185 -3.75 8.70 78.56
C ARG A 185 -4.71 9.20 77.51
N ASP A 186 -5.30 10.35 77.77
CA ASP A 186 -6.09 11.10 76.79
C ASP A 186 -5.25 11.29 75.52
N ASN A 187 -5.89 11.09 74.36
CA ASN A 187 -5.28 11.25 73.03
C ASN A 187 -4.31 10.15 72.52
N VAL A 188 -4.22 8.99 73.17
CA VAL A 188 -3.48 7.83 72.61
C VAL A 188 -4.48 6.77 72.13
N PRO A 189 -4.50 6.42 70.84
CA PRO A 189 -5.38 5.38 70.31
C PRO A 189 -5.19 4.05 71.05
N GLY A 190 -6.30 3.42 71.45
CA GLY A 190 -6.25 2.07 72.01
C GLY A 190 -5.68 1.06 71.01
N ILE A 191 -4.92 0.09 71.49
CA ILE A 191 -4.34 -0.97 70.65
C ILE A 191 -5.23 -2.19 70.74
N VAL A 192 -5.60 -2.78 69.61
CA VAL A 192 -6.27 -4.09 69.56
C VAL A 192 -5.20 -5.16 69.37
N LEU A 193 -5.03 -6.02 70.36
CA LEU A 193 -4.20 -7.21 70.31
C LEU A 193 -5.05 -8.37 69.80
N ILE A 194 -4.62 -9.02 68.72
CA ILE A 194 -5.30 -10.18 68.15
C ILE A 194 -4.37 -11.38 68.28
N ALA A 195 -4.84 -12.44 68.95
CA ALA A 195 -4.17 -13.72 69.00
C ALA A 195 -4.86 -14.69 68.03
N PHE A 196 -4.08 -15.34 67.19
CA PHE A 196 -4.57 -16.37 66.26
C PHE A 196 -4.39 -17.76 66.87
N HIS A 197 -5.22 -18.72 66.47
CA HIS A 197 -4.97 -20.12 66.80
C HIS A 197 -3.70 -20.58 66.09
N SER A 198 -2.77 -21.18 66.84
CA SER A 198 -1.65 -21.89 66.24
C SER A 198 -2.13 -23.25 65.73
N SER A 199 -1.44 -23.82 64.74
CA SER A 199 -1.69 -25.19 64.27
C SER A 199 -1.67 -26.22 65.42
N ASP A 200 -0.93 -25.94 66.49
CA ASP A 200 -0.79 -26.84 67.63
C ASP A 200 -1.96 -26.72 68.63
N ASP A 201 -2.62 -25.57 68.72
CA ASP A 201 -3.84 -25.41 69.53
C ASP A 201 -4.99 -26.25 68.98
N ASP A 202 -5.17 -26.27 67.65
CA ASP A 202 -6.20 -27.07 66.98
C ASP A 202 -5.93 -28.58 67.12
N LYS A 203 -4.65 -29.00 67.08
CA LYS A 203 -4.26 -30.41 67.32
C LYS A 203 -4.50 -30.86 68.75
N ARG A 204 -4.22 -30.00 69.76
CA ARG A 204 -4.48 -30.32 71.18
C ARG A 204 -5.97 -30.50 71.45
N LYS A 205 -6.81 -29.60 70.93
CA LYS A 205 -8.26 -29.68 71.10
C LYS A 205 -8.86 -30.93 70.43
N ALA A 206 -8.38 -31.29 69.23
CA ALA A 206 -8.79 -32.53 68.56
C ALA A 206 -8.32 -33.81 69.29
N MET A 207 -7.23 -33.73 70.06
CA MET A 207 -6.77 -34.82 70.92
C MET A 207 -7.64 -34.97 72.17
N GLU A 208 -8.01 -33.85 72.80
CA GLU A 208 -8.87 -33.82 73.99
C GLU A 208 -10.31 -34.28 73.70
N GLU A 209 -10.88 -33.93 72.54
CA GLU A 209 -12.19 -34.44 72.09
C GLU A 209 -12.16 -35.97 71.84
N LYS A 210 -11.04 -36.52 71.37
CA LYS A 210 -10.87 -37.97 71.19
C LYS A 210 -10.67 -38.75 72.49
N LEU A 211 -10.30 -38.07 73.58
CA LEU A 211 -10.11 -38.67 74.91
C LEU A 211 -11.40 -38.69 75.74
N THR A 212 -12.47 -38.04 75.27
CA THR A 212 -13.76 -37.92 75.95
C THR A 212 -14.92 -38.60 75.21
N THR A 213 -14.63 -39.32 74.12
CA THR A 213 -15.58 -40.19 73.40
C THR A 213 -15.14 -41.65 73.50
#